data_AF-A0A1I2R6L6-F1
#
_entry.id   AF-A0A1I2R6L6-F1
#
_cell.length_a   1.000
_cell.length_b   1.000
_cell.length_c   1.000
_cell.angle_alpha   90.00
_cell.angle_beta   90.00
_cell.angle_gamma   90.00
#
_symmetry.space_group_name_H-M   'P 1'
#
loop_
_entity.id
_entity.type
_entity.pdbx_description
1 polymer ?
#
loop_
_entity_poly.entity_id
_entity_poly.type
_entity_poly.pdbx_seq_one_letter_code
_entity_poly.pdbx_strand_id
1 'polypeptide(L)'
;MAVEINDTYGKYVGNNVNPKIIKRGKNSGIRRDTEMGDRAGESVVEVLLNQKDTLEISEQGRTALKEKQAVEDTKSNLSFDTVDDLSKYLYENFNIVKQGMAEISSKYLRDCLTDPGKRQSLFENLKAADEALEEKQGEVGFQSMKIKIDDDGEVTTESTSKSVAVNEQKRRRQIAAAATRGDMQAIIALLEQDLQEVEAGLEENACDEREVEKVKALLSEAKQKMASLPDREPTPEEQAIMMMNTLM
;
A
#
# COMPACT_ATOMS: atom_id res chain seq x y z
N MET A 1 1.91 -17.86 47.07
CA MET A 1 2.77 -17.69 45.88
C MET A 1 2.17 -16.56 45.07
N ALA A 2 2.74 -15.37 45.24
CA ALA A 2 2.49 -14.23 44.36
C ALA A 2 3.64 -14.20 43.35
N VAL A 3 3.32 -14.07 42.08
CA VAL A 3 4.29 -13.65 41.05
C VAL A 3 3.79 -12.30 40.57
N GLU A 4 4.42 -11.26 41.09
CA GLU A 4 4.43 -9.93 40.53
C GLU A 4 5.22 -9.98 39.21
N ILE A 5 4.66 -9.41 38.14
CA ILE A 5 5.44 -8.94 37.00
C ILE A 5 5.08 -7.48 36.84
N ASN A 6 6.00 -6.63 37.32
CA ASN A 6 5.99 -5.21 37.08
C ASN A 6 6.90 -4.89 35.88
N ASP A 7 6.44 -3.89 35.14
CA ASP A 7 7.22 -2.83 34.53
C ASP A 7 7.68 -2.92 33.05
N THR A 8 7.00 -2.04 32.30
CA THR A 8 7.56 -1.07 31.34
C THR A 8 8.35 -1.57 30.14
N TYR A 9 7.70 -1.56 28.97
CA TYR A 9 8.21 -0.84 27.81
C TYR A 9 7.04 -0.15 27.09
N GLY A 10 7.10 1.18 27.03
CA GLY A 10 6.09 2.03 26.42
C GLY A 10 5.96 1.71 24.94
N LYS A 11 4.83 1.12 24.57
CA LYS A 11 4.37 1.03 23.19
C LYS A 11 3.97 2.44 22.74
N TYR A 12 4.69 3.02 21.80
CA TYR A 12 4.15 4.12 21.02
C TYR A 12 3.10 3.54 20.07
N VAL A 13 1.83 3.75 20.42
CA VAL A 13 0.66 3.41 19.62
C VAL A 13 -0.13 4.71 19.40
N GLY A 14 -0.42 5.01 18.14
CA GLY A 14 -1.36 6.04 17.69
C GLY A 14 -0.79 7.45 17.60
N ASN A 15 -1.26 8.34 16.74
CA ASN A 15 -2.31 8.34 15.73
C ASN A 15 -2.16 9.68 14.98
N ASN A 16 -2.29 9.72 13.65
CA ASN A 16 -3.20 10.64 12.94
C ASN A 16 -3.05 10.48 11.43
N VAL A 17 -3.85 9.60 10.83
CA VAL A 17 -4.18 9.74 9.41
C VAL A 17 -5.40 10.65 9.38
N ASN A 18 -5.18 11.91 9.01
CA ASN A 18 -6.25 12.88 8.83
C ASN A 18 -7.09 12.43 7.62
N PRO A 19 -8.39 12.09 7.76
CA PRO A 19 -9.22 11.75 6.61
C PRO A 19 -9.42 13.04 5.79
N LYS A 20 -8.80 13.12 4.61
CA LYS A 20 -9.14 14.18 3.64
C LYS A 20 -10.57 13.94 3.15
N ILE A 21 -11.53 14.53 3.84
CA ILE A 21 -12.89 14.69 3.35
C ILE A 21 -12.85 15.77 2.26
N ILE A 22 -12.90 15.37 0.99
CA ILE A 22 -13.05 16.32 -0.12
C ILE A 22 -14.52 16.74 -0.16
N LYS A 23 -14.87 17.82 0.55
CA LYS A 23 -16.17 18.49 0.41
C LYS A 23 -16.17 19.36 -0.85
N ARG A 24 -16.99 19.00 -1.84
CA ARG A 24 -17.34 19.88 -2.97
C ARG A 24 -18.05 21.14 -2.45
N GLY A 25 -17.49 22.31 -2.71
CA GLY A 25 -18.03 23.62 -2.29
C GLY A 25 -17.90 24.70 -3.36
N LYS A 26 -18.99 24.89 -4.11
CA LYS A 26 -19.56 26.10 -4.74
C LYS A 26 -18.65 27.29 -5.15
N ASN A 27 -18.54 27.44 -6.48
CA ASN A 27 -18.62 28.64 -7.34
C ASN A 27 -18.62 30.07 -6.74
N SER A 28 -17.82 30.98 -7.34
CA SER A 28 -18.14 32.42 -7.44
C SER A 28 -17.40 33.14 -8.59
N GLY A 29 -18.17 33.66 -9.55
CA GLY A 29 -17.91 34.83 -10.44
C GLY A 29 -16.74 34.75 -11.43
N ILE A 30 -16.89 35.07 -12.73
CA ILE A 30 -17.40 36.34 -13.28
C ILE A 30 -17.90 36.13 -14.73
N ARG A 31 -18.94 36.92 -15.06
CA ARG A 31 -19.81 36.96 -16.23
C ARG A 31 -19.14 37.39 -17.54
N ARG A 32 -19.67 36.89 -18.68
CA ARG A 32 -20.17 37.74 -19.78
C ARG A 32 -21.05 36.95 -20.77
N ASP A 33 -22.34 37.24 -20.64
CA ASP A 33 -23.45 37.31 -21.61
C ASP A 33 -23.17 36.96 -23.08
N THR A 34 -23.94 36.01 -23.63
CA THR A 34 -24.66 36.13 -24.93
C THR A 34 -25.79 35.09 -24.94
N GLU A 35 -26.99 35.53 -25.33
CA GLU A 35 -28.25 34.78 -25.30
C GLU A 35 -28.46 33.81 -26.48
N MET A 36 -29.39 32.88 -26.21
CA MET A 36 -30.32 32.17 -27.11
C MET A 36 -29.88 30.90 -27.85
N GLY A 37 -30.51 29.79 -27.47
CA GLY A 37 -30.79 28.65 -28.34
C GLY A 37 -30.95 27.33 -27.59
N ASP A 38 -32.19 26.94 -27.29
CA ASP A 38 -32.54 25.59 -26.84
C ASP A 38 -31.94 24.51 -27.77
N ARG A 39 -31.19 23.55 -27.21
CA ARG A 39 -30.98 22.24 -27.84
C ARG A 39 -30.66 21.17 -26.81
N ALA A 40 -31.49 20.13 -26.83
CA ALA A 40 -31.34 18.88 -26.11
C ALA A 40 -30.01 18.19 -26.47
N GLY A 41 -29.51 17.39 -25.52
CA GLY A 41 -28.18 16.78 -25.55
C GLY A 41 -27.87 15.97 -26.81
N GLU A 42 -26.75 16.31 -27.43
CA GLU A 42 -26.02 15.46 -28.36
C GLU A 42 -24.78 14.92 -27.64
N SER A 43 -24.66 13.59 -27.64
CA SER A 43 -23.52 12.88 -27.06
C SER A 43 -22.23 13.19 -27.83
N VAL A 44 -21.10 13.14 -27.13
CA VAL A 44 -19.72 13.35 -27.63
C VAL A 44 -19.37 12.45 -28.85
N VAL A 45 -20.21 11.46 -29.17
CA VAL A 45 -20.05 10.50 -30.26
C VAL A 45 -20.24 11.14 -31.65
N GLU A 46 -20.99 12.24 -31.78
CA GLU A 46 -21.30 12.80 -33.10
C GLU A 46 -20.24 13.76 -33.67
N VAL A 47 -19.29 14.22 -32.83
CA VAL A 47 -18.23 15.14 -33.27
C VAL A 47 -17.11 14.42 -34.05
N LEU A 48 -16.98 13.10 -33.93
CA LEU A 48 -15.89 12.34 -34.55
C LEU A 48 -16.23 11.74 -35.93
N LEU A 49 -17.47 11.85 -36.41
CA LEU A 49 -17.89 11.25 -37.69
C LEU A 49 -17.76 12.17 -38.92
N ASN A 50 -17.39 13.45 -38.74
CA ASN A 50 -17.38 14.43 -39.83
C ASN A 50 -16.01 15.01 -40.23
N GLN A 51 -14.90 14.41 -39.82
CA GLN A 51 -13.60 14.66 -40.47
C GLN A 51 -13.24 13.49 -41.38
N LYS A 52 -13.65 13.62 -42.64
CA LYS A 52 -13.03 12.93 -43.76
C LYS A 52 -11.64 13.52 -43.96
N ASP A 53 -10.65 12.94 -43.30
CA ASP A 53 -9.29 12.91 -43.82
C ASP A 53 -8.68 11.54 -43.53
N THR A 54 -8.10 10.99 -44.58
CA THR A 54 -7.67 9.60 -44.72
C THR A 54 -6.59 9.23 -43.72
N LEU A 55 -6.95 8.38 -42.75
CA LEU A 55 -6.02 7.47 -42.08
C LEU A 55 -6.54 6.06 -42.30
N GLU A 56 -5.83 5.31 -43.14
CA GLU A 56 -6.05 3.87 -43.32
C GLU A 56 -5.77 3.15 -41.99
N ILE A 57 -6.83 2.97 -41.20
CA ILE A 57 -6.81 2.00 -40.11
C ILE A 57 -6.77 0.63 -40.78
N SER A 58 -5.63 -0.06 -40.66
CA SER A 58 -5.47 -1.43 -41.16
C SER A 58 -6.63 -2.31 -40.65
N GLU A 59 -7.01 -3.34 -41.42
CA GLU A 59 -8.09 -4.26 -41.02
C GLU A 59 -7.85 -4.85 -39.60
N GLN A 60 -6.58 -4.98 -39.20
CA GLN A 60 -6.12 -5.38 -37.87
C GLN A 60 -6.50 -4.40 -36.75
N GLY A 61 -6.53 -3.09 -37.02
CA GLY A 61 -6.99 -2.08 -36.08
C GLY A 61 -8.52 -2.08 -35.90
N ARG A 62 -9.27 -2.42 -36.97
CA ARG A 62 -10.74 -2.55 -36.92
C ARG A 62 -11.18 -3.84 -36.22
N THR A 63 -10.42 -4.94 -36.37
CA THR A 63 -10.66 -6.17 -35.61
C THR A 63 -10.36 -5.98 -34.13
N ALA A 64 -9.29 -5.27 -33.76
CA ALA A 64 -8.97 -5.00 -32.35
C ALA A 64 -10.02 -4.11 -31.65
N LEU A 65 -10.63 -3.14 -32.35
CA LEU A 65 -11.76 -2.37 -31.81
C LEU A 65 -13.03 -3.21 -31.69
N LYS A 66 -13.34 -4.06 -32.69
CA LYS A 66 -14.50 -4.97 -32.62
C LYS A 66 -14.35 -6.04 -31.54
N GLU A 67 -13.14 -6.51 -31.28
CA GLU A 67 -12.84 -7.51 -30.26
C GLU A 67 -12.92 -6.92 -28.85
N LYS A 68 -12.46 -5.66 -28.64
CA LYS A 68 -12.69 -4.95 -27.38
C LYS A 68 -14.17 -4.66 -27.12
N GLN A 69 -14.92 -4.27 -28.16
CA GLN A 69 -16.35 -3.96 -28.05
C GLN A 69 -17.20 -5.23 -27.85
N ALA A 70 -16.85 -6.34 -28.52
CA ALA A 70 -17.52 -7.64 -28.33
C ALA A 70 -17.26 -8.25 -26.95
N VAL A 71 -16.12 -7.96 -26.30
CA VAL A 71 -15.79 -8.41 -24.95
C VAL A 71 -16.48 -7.56 -23.87
N GLU A 72 -16.74 -6.27 -24.12
CA GLU A 72 -17.57 -5.42 -23.25
C GLU A 72 -19.07 -5.74 -23.39
N ASP A 73 -19.56 -5.99 -24.61
CA ASP A 73 -20.96 -6.35 -24.89
C ASP A 73 -21.35 -7.77 -24.42
N THR A 74 -20.38 -8.66 -24.19
CA THR A 74 -20.65 -10.00 -23.62
C THR A 74 -20.73 -10.01 -22.09
N LYS A 75 -20.07 -9.08 -21.39
CA LYS A 75 -20.15 -8.98 -19.92
C LYS A 75 -21.47 -8.40 -19.42
N SER A 76 -22.08 -7.49 -20.19
CA SER A 76 -23.38 -6.89 -19.88
C SER A 76 -24.57 -7.86 -19.96
N ASN A 77 -24.42 -8.98 -20.69
CA ASN A 77 -25.44 -10.01 -20.85
C ASN A 77 -25.27 -11.24 -19.94
N LEU A 78 -24.24 -11.26 -19.08
CA LEU A 78 -24.10 -12.35 -18.11
C LEU A 78 -25.21 -12.25 -17.07
N SER A 79 -26.07 -13.26 -16.99
CA SER A 79 -27.10 -13.42 -15.97
C SER A 79 -26.79 -14.64 -15.12
N PHE A 80 -27.12 -14.58 -13.84
CA PHE A 80 -26.84 -15.63 -12.87
C PHE A 80 -28.14 -16.01 -12.18
N ASP A 81 -28.41 -17.31 -12.08
CA ASP A 81 -29.64 -17.83 -11.46
C ASP A 81 -29.57 -17.77 -9.93
N THR A 82 -28.38 -17.96 -9.37
CA THR A 82 -28.15 -17.99 -7.92
C THR A 82 -26.96 -17.15 -7.48
N VAL A 83 -26.92 -16.81 -6.17
CA VAL A 83 -25.77 -16.15 -5.56
C VAL A 83 -24.53 -17.04 -5.63
N ASP A 84 -24.69 -18.36 -5.58
CA ASP A 84 -23.58 -19.31 -5.65
C ASP A 84 -22.95 -19.31 -7.05
N ASP A 85 -23.75 -19.24 -8.12
CA ASP A 85 -23.25 -19.12 -9.49
C ASP A 85 -22.49 -17.81 -9.71
N LEU A 86 -23.05 -16.70 -9.21
CA LEU A 86 -22.37 -15.41 -9.23
C LEU A 86 -21.07 -15.46 -8.43
N SER A 87 -21.10 -15.99 -7.21
CA SER A 87 -19.91 -16.07 -6.34
C SER A 87 -18.81 -16.94 -6.95
N LYS A 88 -19.19 -18.04 -7.61
CA LYS A 88 -18.25 -18.88 -8.36
C LYS A 88 -17.64 -18.12 -9.53
N TYR A 89 -18.44 -17.40 -10.31
CA TYR A 89 -17.92 -16.54 -11.37
C TYR A 89 -16.94 -15.50 -10.82
N LEU A 90 -17.29 -14.85 -9.70
CA LEU A 90 -16.42 -13.87 -9.07
C LEU A 90 -15.07 -14.48 -8.64
N TYR A 91 -15.11 -15.68 -8.04
CA TYR A 91 -13.91 -16.41 -7.63
C TYR A 91 -13.02 -16.83 -8.82
N GLU A 92 -13.63 -17.19 -9.95
CA GLU A 92 -12.90 -17.62 -11.16
C GLU A 92 -12.31 -16.44 -11.95
N ASN A 93 -12.90 -15.24 -11.84
CA ASN A 93 -12.57 -14.10 -12.72
C ASN A 93 -11.85 -12.93 -12.01
N PHE A 94 -11.85 -12.88 -10.67
CA PHE A 94 -11.22 -11.79 -9.92
C PHE A 94 -10.25 -12.31 -8.86
N ASN A 95 -9.00 -11.84 -8.93
CA ASN A 95 -7.93 -12.30 -8.05
C ASN A 95 -8.16 -11.92 -6.59
N ILE A 96 -8.70 -10.72 -6.34
CA ILE A 96 -9.03 -10.21 -5.01
C ILE A 96 -10.08 -11.10 -4.31
N VAL A 97 -11.02 -11.66 -5.08
CA VAL A 97 -12.02 -12.61 -4.55
C VAL A 97 -11.38 -13.98 -4.31
N LYS A 98 -10.61 -14.47 -5.29
CA LYS A 98 -9.89 -15.75 -5.20
C LYS A 98 -8.94 -15.83 -4.00
N GLN A 99 -8.29 -14.71 -3.68
CA GLN A 99 -7.36 -14.61 -2.55
C GLN A 99 -8.06 -14.35 -1.21
N GLY A 100 -9.40 -14.29 -1.18
CA GLY A 100 -10.17 -14.03 0.05
C GLY A 100 -10.02 -12.60 0.57
N MET A 101 -9.59 -11.67 -0.27
CA MET A 101 -9.39 -10.26 0.06
C MET A 101 -10.64 -9.41 -0.17
N ALA A 102 -11.67 -9.97 -0.80
CA ALA A 102 -12.96 -9.30 -1.00
C ALA A 102 -14.02 -9.81 -0.03
N GLU A 103 -14.67 -8.87 0.67
CA GLU A 103 -15.86 -9.11 1.47
C GLU A 103 -17.04 -8.40 0.81
N ILE A 104 -18.00 -9.15 0.27
CA ILE A 104 -19.14 -8.60 -0.46
C ILE A 104 -20.40 -8.94 0.31
N SER A 105 -21.23 -7.94 0.62
CA SER A 105 -22.46 -8.17 1.36
C SER A 105 -23.39 -9.14 0.62
N SER A 106 -23.99 -10.07 1.36
CA SER A 106 -24.92 -11.04 0.78
C SER A 106 -26.20 -10.39 0.24
N LYS A 107 -26.54 -9.19 0.73
CA LYS A 107 -27.65 -8.40 0.21
C LYS A 107 -27.30 -7.82 -1.16
N TYR A 108 -26.12 -7.19 -1.30
CA TYR A 108 -25.68 -6.62 -2.57
C TYR A 108 -25.49 -7.70 -3.65
N LEU A 109 -24.99 -8.88 -3.30
CA LEU A 109 -24.92 -10.02 -4.23
C LEU A 109 -26.29 -10.44 -4.77
N ARG A 110 -27.34 -10.43 -3.93
CA ARG A 110 -28.71 -10.72 -4.38
C ARG A 110 -29.23 -9.63 -5.31
N ASP A 111 -28.98 -8.37 -4.98
CA ASP A 111 -29.37 -7.26 -5.84
C ASP A 111 -28.72 -7.36 -7.23
N CYS A 112 -27.46 -7.81 -7.31
CA CYS A 112 -26.74 -8.05 -8.57
C CYS A 112 -27.34 -9.18 -9.44
N LEU A 113 -28.16 -10.08 -8.88
CA LEU A 113 -28.88 -11.07 -9.68
C LEU A 113 -30.00 -10.40 -10.49
N THR A 114 -30.68 -9.43 -9.88
CA THR A 114 -31.86 -8.76 -10.47
C THR A 114 -31.56 -7.44 -11.17
N ASP A 115 -30.46 -6.78 -10.79
CA ASP A 115 -30.05 -5.47 -11.31
C ASP A 115 -28.72 -5.59 -12.08
N PRO A 116 -28.77 -5.58 -13.43
CA PRO A 116 -27.58 -5.62 -14.26
C PRO A 116 -26.62 -4.45 -14.03
N GLY A 117 -27.13 -3.27 -13.64
CA GLY A 117 -26.30 -2.10 -13.37
C GLY A 117 -25.46 -2.27 -12.11
N LYS A 118 -26.07 -2.76 -11.02
CA LYS A 118 -25.33 -3.11 -9.79
C LYS A 118 -24.30 -4.21 -10.03
N ARG A 119 -24.66 -5.22 -10.82
CA ARG A 119 -23.73 -6.30 -11.21
C ARG A 119 -22.54 -5.78 -12.02
N GLN A 120 -22.79 -4.91 -12.99
CA GLN A 120 -21.72 -4.28 -13.77
C GLN A 120 -20.80 -3.45 -12.86
N SER A 121 -21.37 -2.65 -11.96
CA SER A 121 -20.60 -1.85 -10.99
C SER A 121 -19.77 -2.74 -10.05
N LEU A 122 -20.31 -3.88 -9.61
CA LEU A 122 -19.54 -4.88 -8.86
C LEU A 122 -18.32 -5.37 -9.64
N PHE A 123 -18.49 -5.73 -10.92
CA PHE A 123 -17.39 -6.21 -11.75
C PHE A 123 -16.33 -5.13 -11.97
N GLU A 124 -16.73 -3.88 -12.17
CA GLU A 124 -15.81 -2.75 -12.31
C GLU A 124 -15.03 -2.49 -11.03
N ASN A 125 -15.70 -2.52 -9.87
CA ASN A 125 -15.06 -2.34 -8.57
C ASN A 125 -14.04 -3.46 -8.28
N LEU A 126 -14.38 -4.71 -8.57
CA LEU A 126 -13.47 -5.85 -8.37
C LEU A 126 -12.29 -5.80 -9.35
N LYS A 127 -12.51 -5.37 -10.59
CA LYS A 127 -11.43 -5.18 -11.57
C LYS A 127 -10.47 -4.08 -11.12
N ALA A 128 -11.00 -2.93 -10.67
CA ALA A 128 -10.18 -1.85 -10.15
C ALA A 128 -9.39 -2.28 -8.90
N ALA A 129 -9.97 -3.14 -8.06
CA ALA A 129 -9.27 -3.72 -6.93
C ALA A 129 -8.16 -4.71 -7.34
N ASP A 130 -8.36 -5.51 -8.39
CA ASP A 130 -7.32 -6.37 -8.94
C ASP A 130 -6.14 -5.54 -9.50
N GLU A 131 -6.44 -4.49 -10.25
CA GLU A 131 -5.42 -3.56 -10.78
C GLU A 131 -4.63 -2.88 -9.64
N ALA A 132 -5.32 -2.44 -8.57
CA ALA A 132 -4.69 -1.86 -7.39
C ALA A 132 -3.86 -2.88 -6.58
N LEU A 133 -4.26 -4.15 -6.56
CA LEU A 133 -3.49 -5.21 -5.93
C LEU A 133 -2.18 -5.46 -6.68
N GLU A 134 -2.24 -5.52 -8.01
CA GLU A 134 -1.08 -5.72 -8.88
C GLU A 134 -0.06 -4.60 -8.72
N GLU A 135 -0.51 -3.33 -8.63
CA GLU A 135 0.37 -2.19 -8.39
C GLU A 135 1.11 -2.29 -7.04
N LYS A 136 0.42 -2.78 -5.99
CA LYS A 136 0.97 -2.84 -4.63
C LYS A 136 1.80 -4.09 -4.33
N GLN A 137 1.63 -5.18 -5.08
CA GLN A 137 2.36 -6.43 -4.83
C GLN A 137 3.88 -6.30 -4.92
N GLY A 138 4.38 -5.31 -5.68
CA GLY A 138 5.82 -5.00 -5.77
C GLY A 138 6.31 -3.97 -4.75
N GLU A 139 5.44 -3.42 -3.92
CA GLU A 139 5.81 -2.39 -2.95
C GLU A 139 6.46 -3.03 -1.71
N VAL A 140 7.63 -2.50 -1.33
CA VAL A 140 8.31 -2.91 -0.10
C VAL A 140 7.40 -2.59 1.08
N GLY A 141 7.15 -3.60 1.88
CA GLY A 141 6.33 -3.55 3.08
C GLY A 141 4.89 -3.93 2.85
N PHE A 142 4.39 -4.07 1.62
CA PHE A 142 3.01 -4.49 1.39
C PHE A 142 2.77 -5.92 1.90
N GLN A 143 1.69 -6.13 2.66
CA GLN A 143 1.35 -7.43 3.23
C GLN A 143 0.02 -7.95 2.70
N SER A 144 -1.01 -7.12 2.72
CA SER A 144 -2.32 -7.47 2.17
C SER A 144 -3.17 -6.26 1.89
N MET A 145 -4.20 -6.47 1.09
CA MET A 145 -5.30 -5.54 0.88
C MET A 145 -6.61 -6.25 1.19
N LYS A 146 -7.59 -5.53 1.72
CA LYS A 146 -8.95 -5.99 1.90
C LYS A 146 -9.90 -4.97 1.32
N ILE A 147 -10.83 -5.43 0.50
CA ILE A 147 -11.96 -4.62 0.03
C ILE A 147 -13.23 -5.10 0.71
N LYS A 148 -14.09 -4.18 1.12
CA LYS A 148 -15.44 -4.47 1.60
C LYS A 148 -16.44 -3.72 0.73
N ILE A 149 -17.40 -4.45 0.20
CA ILE A 149 -18.53 -3.92 -0.58
C ILE A 149 -19.77 -4.11 0.26
N ASP A 150 -20.37 -3.01 0.69
CA ASP A 150 -21.48 -3.04 1.64
C ASP A 150 -22.83 -3.35 0.97
N ASP A 151 -23.91 -3.16 1.72
CA ASP A 151 -25.29 -3.42 1.28
C ASP A 151 -25.76 -2.51 0.13
N ASP A 152 -25.15 -1.33 -0.01
CA ASP A 152 -25.52 -0.31 -1.00
C ASP A 152 -24.54 -0.31 -2.19
N GLY A 153 -23.49 -1.13 -2.13
CA GLY A 153 -22.45 -1.23 -3.15
C GLY A 153 -21.30 -0.25 -2.93
N GLU A 154 -21.24 0.42 -1.79
CA GLU A 154 -20.11 1.29 -1.46
C GLU A 154 -18.87 0.44 -1.16
N VAL A 155 -17.74 0.86 -1.72
CA VAL A 155 -16.46 0.15 -1.60
C VAL A 155 -15.59 0.84 -0.57
N THR A 156 -15.11 0.08 0.39
CA THR A 156 -14.04 0.50 1.30
C THR A 156 -12.82 -0.39 1.12
N THR A 157 -11.64 0.23 1.08
CA THR A 157 -10.37 -0.47 0.88
C THR A 157 -9.46 -0.21 2.06
N GLU A 158 -8.93 -1.28 2.64
CA GLU A 158 -7.94 -1.26 3.70
C GLU A 158 -6.69 -1.97 3.19
N SER A 159 -5.50 -1.43 3.42
CA SER A 159 -4.23 -2.13 3.15
C SER A 159 -3.38 -2.18 4.39
N THR A 160 -2.67 -3.29 4.58
CA THR A 160 -1.73 -3.48 5.66
C THR A 160 -0.32 -3.54 5.11
N SER A 161 0.59 -2.88 5.83
CA SER A 161 2.02 -2.91 5.53
C SER A 161 2.83 -3.17 6.79
N LYS A 162 4.01 -3.77 6.61
CA LYS A 162 5.02 -4.01 7.64
C LYS A 162 6.30 -3.31 7.20
N SER A 163 6.98 -2.66 8.13
CA SER A 163 8.26 -2.02 7.85
C SER A 163 9.27 -2.35 8.93
N VAL A 164 10.50 -2.69 8.52
CA VAL A 164 11.68 -2.83 9.37
C VAL A 164 12.71 -1.81 8.90
N ALA A 165 13.36 -1.12 9.82
CA ALA A 165 14.40 -0.14 9.48
C ALA A 165 15.38 0.00 10.64
N VAL A 166 16.65 0.28 10.31
CA VAL A 166 17.66 0.56 11.34
C VAL A 166 17.62 2.03 11.76
N ASN A 167 17.72 2.30 13.06
CA ASN A 167 17.93 3.65 13.56
C ASN A 167 19.41 4.04 13.41
N GLU A 168 19.80 4.36 12.17
CA GLU A 168 21.17 4.68 11.80
C GLU A 168 21.75 5.80 12.66
N GLN A 169 20.99 6.87 12.88
CA GLN A 169 21.46 8.02 13.63
C GLN A 169 21.76 7.66 15.09
N LYS A 170 20.91 6.86 15.72
CA LYS A 170 21.15 6.35 17.08
C LYS A 170 22.42 5.52 17.14
N ARG A 171 22.60 4.58 16.22
CA ARG A 171 23.80 3.73 16.17
C ARG A 171 25.07 4.54 15.94
N ARG A 172 25.05 5.53 15.04
CA ARG A 172 26.19 6.46 14.83
C ARG A 172 26.55 7.22 16.10
N ARG A 173 25.56 7.71 16.87
CA ARG A 173 25.83 8.39 18.16
C ARG A 173 26.48 7.45 19.16
N GLN A 174 25.99 6.21 19.27
CA GLN A 174 26.58 5.20 20.16
C GLN A 174 28.01 4.87 19.74
N ILE A 175 28.26 4.63 18.45
CA ILE A 175 29.61 4.41 17.91
C ILE A 175 30.51 5.60 18.25
N ALA A 176 30.02 6.84 18.06
CA ALA A 176 30.76 8.05 18.36
C ALA A 176 31.09 8.20 19.86
N ALA A 177 30.14 7.88 20.73
CA ALA A 177 30.23 8.01 22.19
C ALA A 177 31.06 6.90 22.87
N ALA A 178 31.25 5.76 22.21
CA ALA A 178 32.03 4.65 22.76
C ALA A 178 33.45 5.08 23.11
N ALA A 179 33.80 4.92 24.39
CA ALA A 179 35.09 5.31 24.94
C ALA A 179 36.02 4.11 25.18
N THR A 180 35.45 2.90 25.29
CA THR A 180 36.19 1.67 25.58
C THR A 180 35.87 0.55 24.59
N ARG A 181 36.74 -0.46 24.54
CA ARG A 181 36.46 -1.68 23.75
C ARG A 181 35.19 -2.40 24.21
N GLY A 182 34.90 -2.38 25.51
CA GLY A 182 33.67 -2.96 26.08
C GLY A 182 32.41 -2.27 25.54
N ASP A 183 32.39 -0.93 25.50
CA ASP A 183 31.27 -0.17 24.93
C ASP A 183 31.06 -0.55 23.46
N MET A 184 32.15 -0.65 22.70
CA MET A 184 32.09 -0.99 21.28
C MET A 184 31.64 -2.44 21.04
N GLN A 185 32.04 -3.39 21.88
CA GLN A 185 31.55 -4.78 21.82
C GLN A 185 30.03 -4.82 22.03
N ALA A 186 29.51 -4.07 23.00
CA ALA A 186 28.07 -3.99 23.23
C ALA A 186 27.33 -3.39 22.02
N ILE A 187 27.89 -2.34 21.40
CA ILE A 187 27.31 -1.74 20.20
C ILE A 187 27.36 -2.71 19.01
N ILE A 188 28.45 -3.43 18.82
CA ILE A 188 28.58 -4.45 17.77
C ILE A 188 27.51 -5.53 17.96
N ALA A 189 27.32 -6.03 19.18
CA ALA A 189 26.28 -7.03 19.46
C ALA A 189 24.87 -6.52 19.10
N LEU A 190 24.57 -5.25 19.40
CA LEU A 190 23.30 -4.64 19.02
C LEU A 190 23.16 -4.47 17.49
N LEU A 191 24.23 -4.12 16.79
CA LEU A 191 24.24 -4.02 15.34
C LEU A 191 24.12 -5.38 14.65
N GLU A 192 24.67 -6.45 15.25
CA GLU A 192 24.48 -7.83 14.79
C GLU A 192 23.04 -8.29 14.97
N GLN A 193 22.37 -7.89 16.07
CA GLN A 193 20.94 -8.09 16.24
C GLN A 193 20.14 -7.30 15.19
N ASP A 194 20.42 -6.00 15.02
CA ASP A 194 19.76 -5.18 13.99
C ASP A 194 19.92 -5.81 12.60
N LEU A 195 21.10 -6.39 12.30
CA LEU A 195 21.38 -7.06 11.03
C LEU A 195 20.46 -8.27 10.81
N GLN A 196 20.30 -9.11 11.84
CA GLN A 196 19.39 -10.26 11.79
C GLN A 196 17.94 -9.80 11.56
N GLU A 197 17.51 -8.73 12.24
CA GLU A 197 16.17 -8.19 12.09
C GLU A 197 15.90 -7.63 10.69
N VAL A 198 16.84 -6.88 10.10
CA VAL A 198 16.69 -6.36 8.72
C VAL A 198 16.85 -7.46 7.67
N GLU A 199 17.68 -8.47 7.87
CA GLU A 199 17.79 -9.60 6.93
C GLU A 199 16.50 -10.44 6.93
N ALA A 200 15.94 -10.73 8.11
CA ALA A 200 14.61 -11.34 8.21
C ALA A 200 13.51 -10.44 7.63
N GLY A 201 13.60 -9.13 7.87
CA GLY A 201 12.72 -8.14 7.26
C GLY A 201 12.76 -8.15 5.73
N LEU A 202 13.94 -8.30 5.14
CA LEU A 202 14.11 -8.38 3.69
C LEU A 202 13.45 -9.65 3.12
N GLU A 203 13.62 -10.80 3.78
CA GLU A 203 12.97 -12.06 3.40
C GLU A 203 11.43 -11.96 3.45
N GLU A 204 10.89 -11.18 4.39
CA GLU A 204 9.46 -10.93 4.54
C GLU A 204 8.93 -9.73 3.72
N ASN A 205 9.74 -9.17 2.82
CA ASN A 205 9.44 -7.95 2.05
C ASN A 205 9.04 -6.76 2.97
N ALA A 206 9.57 -6.68 4.19
CA ALA A 206 9.33 -5.59 5.13
C ALA A 206 10.38 -4.48 5.07
N CYS A 207 11.49 -4.67 4.34
CA CYS A 207 12.47 -3.64 4.06
C CYS A 207 13.20 -3.93 2.74
N ASP A 208 13.97 -2.96 2.26
CA ASP A 208 14.79 -3.11 1.06
C ASP A 208 16.24 -3.52 1.40
N GLU A 209 17.02 -3.85 0.38
CA GLU A 209 18.44 -4.20 0.54
C GLU A 209 19.28 -3.06 1.13
N ARG A 210 18.83 -1.80 0.98
CA ARG A 210 19.55 -0.62 1.46
C ARG A 210 19.56 -0.56 2.98
N GLU A 211 18.51 -1.05 3.65
CA GLU A 211 18.50 -1.20 5.11
C GLU A 211 19.58 -2.18 5.58
N VAL A 212 19.77 -3.30 4.88
CA VAL A 212 20.83 -4.27 5.17
C VAL A 212 22.22 -3.65 4.96
N GLU A 213 22.41 -2.89 3.88
CA GLU A 213 23.67 -2.19 3.61
C GLU A 213 24.03 -1.17 4.69
N LYS A 214 23.05 -0.41 5.20
CA LYS A 214 23.27 0.54 6.30
C LYS A 214 23.82 -0.15 7.54
N VAL A 215 23.23 -1.28 7.96
CA VAL A 215 23.69 -2.02 9.13
C VAL A 215 25.10 -2.59 8.91
N LYS A 216 25.37 -3.14 7.72
CA LYS A 216 26.72 -3.63 7.36
C LYS A 216 27.77 -2.53 7.39
N ALA A 217 27.43 -1.32 6.93
CA ALA A 217 28.31 -0.16 7.01
C ALA A 217 28.62 0.25 8.45
N LEU A 218 27.59 0.30 9.31
CA LEU A 218 27.75 0.60 10.75
C LEU A 218 28.59 -0.45 11.47
N LEU A 219 28.40 -1.74 11.15
CA LEU A 219 29.23 -2.83 11.71
C LEU A 219 30.71 -2.68 11.32
N SER A 220 30.99 -2.32 10.07
CA SER A 220 32.35 -2.07 9.61
C SER A 220 32.97 -0.87 10.35
N GLU A 221 32.24 0.23 10.46
CA GLU A 221 32.67 1.44 11.20
C GLU A 221 32.96 1.11 12.69
N ALA A 222 32.06 0.38 13.34
CA ALA A 222 32.21 -0.05 14.73
C ALA A 222 33.45 -0.94 14.93
N LYS A 223 33.67 -1.94 14.06
CA LYS A 223 34.84 -2.83 14.12
C LYS A 223 36.15 -2.07 13.89
N GLN A 224 36.17 -1.12 12.96
CA GLN A 224 37.34 -0.26 12.72
C GLN A 224 37.65 0.61 13.93
N LYS A 225 36.63 1.26 14.52
CA LYS A 225 36.81 2.10 15.70
C LYS A 225 37.18 1.29 16.95
N MET A 226 36.69 0.06 17.11
CA MET A 226 37.06 -0.82 18.22
C MET A 226 38.57 -1.03 18.33
N ALA A 227 39.29 -1.09 17.19
CA ALA A 227 40.72 -1.32 17.17
C ALA A 227 41.54 -0.17 17.80
N SER A 228 41.00 1.05 17.82
CA SER A 228 41.68 2.24 18.37
C SER A 228 41.25 2.60 19.80
N LEU A 229 40.28 1.88 20.37
CA LEU A 229 39.77 2.14 21.71
C LEU A 229 40.59 1.41 22.78
N PRO A 230 40.76 2.03 23.97
CA PRO A 230 41.46 1.41 25.08
C PRO A 230 40.67 0.21 25.65
N ASP A 231 41.42 -0.79 26.10
CA ASP A 231 40.89 -1.95 26.81
C ASP A 231 40.91 -1.70 28.32
N ARG A 232 39.88 -1.00 28.82
CA ARG A 232 39.71 -0.66 30.24
C ARG A 232 38.25 -0.44 30.56
N GLU A 233 37.93 -0.35 31.84
CA GLU A 233 36.61 0.13 32.27
C GLU A 233 36.41 1.62 31.93
N PRO A 234 35.19 2.02 31.56
CA PRO A 234 34.85 3.41 31.29
C PRO A 234 34.83 4.23 32.58
N THR A 235 35.28 5.48 32.51
CA THR A 235 35.19 6.42 33.64
C THR A 235 33.73 6.82 33.91
N PRO A 236 33.40 7.38 35.10
CA PRO A 236 32.04 7.84 35.38
C PRO A 236 31.49 8.85 34.35
N GLU A 237 32.35 9.73 33.82
CA GLU A 237 31.98 10.69 32.79
C GLU A 237 31.69 10.01 31.44
N GLU A 238 32.53 9.05 31.04
CA GLU A 238 32.34 8.26 29.80
C GLU A 238 31.07 7.40 29.88
N GLN A 239 30.80 6.80 31.04
CA GLN A 239 29.56 6.06 31.30
C GLN A 239 28.33 6.96 31.15
N ALA A 240 28.37 8.18 31.70
CA ALA A 240 27.28 9.14 31.59
C ALA A 240 27.02 9.56 30.13
N ILE A 241 28.09 9.81 29.35
CA ILE A 241 27.99 10.12 27.91
C ILE A 241 27.36 8.95 27.15
N MET A 242 27.78 7.72 27.43
CA MET A 242 27.25 6.53 26.76
C MET A 242 25.77 6.26 27.11
N MET A 243 25.38 6.41 28.37
CA MET A 243 23.98 6.28 28.80
C MET A 243 23.08 7.30 28.11
N MET A 244 23.51 8.57 28.05
CA MET A 244 22.74 9.63 27.40
C MET A 244 22.48 9.30 25.91
N ASN A 245 23.49 8.78 25.21
CA ASN A 245 23.38 8.41 23.80
C ASN A 245 22.61 7.11 23.53
N THR A 246 22.31 6.34 24.58
CA THR A 246 21.51 5.10 24.48
C THR A 246 20.01 5.35 24.67
N LEU A 247 19.66 6.40 25.43
CA LEU A 247 18.28 6.79 25.75
C LEU A 247 17.64 7.71 24.69
N MET A 248 18.43 8.46 23.93
CA MET A 248 17.99 9.38 22.87
C MET A 248 17.97 8.73 21.48
#